data_AF-A0A2X3EW99-F1
#
_entry.id   AF-A0A2X3EW99-F1
#
_cell.length_a   1.000
_cell.length_b   1.000
_cell.length_c   1.000
_cell.angle_alpha   90.00
_cell.angle_beta   90.00
_cell.angle_gamma   90.00
#
_symmetry.space_group_name_H-M   'P 1'
#
loop_
_entity.id
_entity.type
_entity.pdbx_description
1 polymer ?
#
loop_
_entity_poly.entity_id
_entity_poly.type
_entity_poly.pdbx_seq_one_letter_code
_entity_poly.pdbx_strand_id
1 'polypeptide(L)'
;MLKEVHKHYPNISFTLTTINNIHIQQALISGEADFGIMLNPQTSRELQVRAFAEMNMGIVVPTGHPLASRSAVRFSQCLDYPFILPSAPLMISEPVEALVNISGNEVKEVAVSNNISHDPHPDQRADGYRHPVPAGYSR
;
A
#
# COMPACT_ATOMS: atom_id res chain seq x y z
N MET A 1 3.47 -15.87 -0.06
CA MET A 1 3.00 -16.50 -1.31
C MET A 1 4.12 -17.22 -2.05
N LEU A 2 5.12 -16.55 -2.64
CA LEU A 2 6.18 -17.19 -3.45
C LEU A 2 6.93 -18.31 -2.71
N LYS A 3 7.22 -18.12 -1.42
CA LYS A 3 7.79 -19.16 -0.55
C LYS A 3 6.99 -20.47 -0.57
N GLU A 4 5.66 -20.40 -0.52
CA GLU A 4 4.82 -21.60 -0.51
C GLU A 4 4.71 -22.24 -1.90
N VAL A 5 4.73 -21.43 -2.98
CA VAL A 5 4.78 -21.97 -4.35
C VAL A 5 6.08 -22.72 -4.57
N HIS A 6 7.22 -22.15 -4.18
CA HIS A 6 8.53 -22.77 -4.35
C HIS A 6 8.65 -24.10 -3.58
N LYS A 7 8.03 -24.23 -2.39
CA LYS A 7 7.97 -25.52 -1.67
C LYS A 7 7.30 -26.63 -2.47
N HIS A 8 6.23 -26.31 -3.22
CA HIS A 8 5.50 -27.30 -4.03
C HIS A 8 6.17 -27.53 -5.40
N TYR A 9 6.93 -26.56 -5.90
CA TYR A 9 7.59 -26.60 -7.21
C TYR A 9 9.05 -26.11 -7.11
N PRO A 10 9.97 -26.91 -6.52
CA PRO A 10 11.33 -26.47 -6.21
C PRO A 10 12.20 -26.19 -7.46
N ASN A 11 11.83 -26.74 -8.61
CA ASN A 11 12.55 -26.56 -9.87
C ASN A 11 12.12 -25.30 -10.64
N ILE A 12 11.17 -24.52 -10.12
CA ILE A 12 10.75 -23.25 -10.71
C ILE A 12 11.55 -22.12 -10.06
N SER A 13 12.26 -21.35 -10.89
CA SER A 13 12.92 -20.10 -10.50
C SER A 13 11.97 -18.91 -10.70
N PHE A 14 12.05 -17.92 -9.83
CA PHE A 14 11.28 -16.68 -9.92
C PHE A 14 12.20 -15.48 -10.10
N THR A 15 11.86 -14.60 -11.03
CA THR A 15 12.45 -13.26 -11.15
C THR A 15 11.39 -12.25 -10.74
N LEU A 16 11.74 -11.32 -9.85
CA LEU A 16 10.83 -10.29 -9.37
C LEU A 16 11.42 -8.91 -9.64
N THR A 17 10.64 -8.06 -10.31
CA THR A 17 11.06 -6.72 -10.70
C THR A 17 10.01 -5.71 -10.26
N THR A 18 10.43 -4.66 -9.55
CA THR A 18 9.54 -3.56 -9.13
C THR A 18 9.69 -2.39 -10.08
N ILE A 19 8.63 -2.11 -10.83
CA ILE A 19 8.53 -1.02 -11.81
C ILE A 19 7.12 -0.43 -11.79
N ASN A 20 6.92 0.74 -12.40
CA ASN A 20 5.61 1.40 -12.43
C ASN A 20 4.59 0.64 -13.32
N ASN A 21 3.30 0.90 -13.14
CA ASN A 21 2.24 0.23 -13.89
C ASN A 21 2.43 0.29 -15.41
N ILE A 22 2.87 1.43 -15.96
CA ILE A 22 3.09 1.60 -17.41
C ILE A 22 4.14 0.61 -17.91
N HIS A 23 5.26 0.48 -17.20
CA HIS A 23 6.32 -0.46 -17.55
C HIS A 23 5.91 -1.91 -17.30
N ILE A 24 5.10 -2.20 -16.28
CA ILE A 24 4.54 -3.55 -16.08
C ILE A 24 3.68 -3.93 -17.29
N GLN A 25 2.82 -3.02 -17.77
CA GLN A 25 1.99 -3.28 -18.96
C GLN A 25 2.84 -3.57 -20.19
N GLN A 26 3.88 -2.76 -20.43
CA GLN A 26 4.80 -2.96 -21.55
C GLN A 26 5.53 -4.31 -21.47
N ALA A 27 6.05 -4.68 -20.29
CA ALA A 27 6.74 -5.95 -20.08
C ALA A 27 5.83 -7.17 -20.31
N LEU A 28 4.54 -7.07 -19.97
CA LEU A 28 3.57 -8.12 -20.25
C LEU A 28 3.25 -8.22 -21.75
N ILE A 29 3.10 -7.08 -22.43
CA ILE A 29 2.80 -7.05 -23.87
C ILE A 29 4.00 -7.53 -24.70
N SER A 30 5.24 -7.19 -24.30
CA SER A 30 6.46 -7.62 -24.98
C SER A 30 6.87 -9.07 -24.67
N GLY A 31 6.25 -9.70 -23.66
CA GLY A 31 6.60 -11.05 -23.21
C GLY A 31 7.84 -11.13 -22.32
N GLU A 32 8.32 -9.99 -21.81
CA GLU A 32 9.41 -9.92 -20.82
C GLU A 32 8.98 -10.36 -19.41
N ALA A 33 7.67 -10.33 -19.14
CA ALA A 33 7.08 -10.82 -17.90
C ALA A 33 5.88 -11.72 -18.18
N ASP A 34 5.68 -12.75 -17.34
CA ASP A 34 4.54 -13.65 -17.43
C ASP A 34 3.29 -13.11 -16.70
N PHE A 35 3.51 -12.45 -15.55
CA PHE A 35 2.45 -11.95 -14.67
C PHE A 35 2.83 -10.59 -14.08
N GLY A 36 1.84 -9.71 -13.92
CA GLY A 36 1.99 -8.41 -13.27
C GLY A 36 1.04 -8.27 -12.09
N ILE A 37 1.54 -7.63 -11.03
CA ILE A 37 0.72 -7.18 -9.90
C ILE A 37 0.69 -5.65 -9.97
N MET A 38 -0.50 -5.08 -10.11
CA MET A 38 -0.70 -3.64 -10.28
C MET A 38 -1.72 -3.13 -9.27
N LEU A 39 -1.56 -1.89 -8.83
CA LEU A 39 -2.62 -1.16 -8.15
C LEU A 39 -3.47 -0.47 -9.22
N ASN A 40 -4.80 -0.61 -9.15
CA ASN A 40 -5.76 -0.06 -10.13
C ASN A 40 -5.41 -0.37 -11.61
N PRO A 41 -5.28 -1.66 -11.99
CA PRO A 41 -4.98 -2.03 -13.38
C PRO A 41 -6.10 -1.58 -14.33
N GLN A 42 -5.72 -1.04 -15.49
CA GLN A 42 -6.64 -0.77 -16.59
C GLN A 42 -6.73 -2.00 -17.49
N THR A 43 -7.94 -2.51 -17.72
CA THR A 43 -8.14 -3.64 -18.65
C THR A 43 -8.05 -3.13 -20.09
N SER A 44 -7.36 -3.88 -20.95
CA SER A 44 -7.31 -3.61 -22.39
C SER A 44 -7.50 -4.90 -23.18
N ARG A 45 -7.50 -4.82 -24.51
CA ARG A 45 -7.53 -6.02 -25.35
C ARG A 45 -6.29 -6.90 -25.13
N GLU A 46 -5.15 -6.27 -24.88
CA GLU A 46 -3.86 -6.95 -24.69
C GLU A 46 -3.61 -7.36 -23.22
N LEU A 47 -4.33 -6.79 -22.27
CA LEU A 47 -4.14 -7.05 -20.83
C LEU A 47 -5.43 -7.51 -20.16
N GLN A 48 -5.42 -8.76 -19.69
CA GLN A 48 -6.53 -9.33 -18.93
C GLN A 48 -6.22 -9.38 -17.43
N VAL A 49 -7.08 -8.78 -16.62
CA VAL A 49 -7.04 -8.93 -15.15
C VAL A 49 -7.65 -10.28 -14.79
N ARG A 50 -6.84 -11.18 -14.20
CA ARG A 50 -7.28 -12.55 -13.84
C ARG A 50 -7.79 -12.67 -12.41
N ALA A 51 -7.36 -11.79 -11.53
CA ALA A 51 -7.78 -11.75 -10.13
C ALA A 51 -7.63 -10.33 -9.60
N PHE A 52 -8.45 -9.99 -8.61
CA PHE A 52 -8.33 -8.76 -7.84
C PHE A 52 -8.23 -9.09 -6.35
N ALA A 53 -7.53 -8.24 -5.61
CA ALA A 53 -7.54 -8.24 -4.16
C ALA A 53 -7.87 -6.82 -3.70
N GLU A 54 -8.85 -6.69 -2.83
CA GLU A 54 -9.15 -5.41 -2.19
C GLU A 54 -8.08 -5.11 -1.15
N MET A 55 -7.47 -3.93 -1.26
CA MET A 55 -6.54 -3.40 -0.26
C MET A 55 -7.24 -2.27 0.49
N ASN A 56 -7.62 -2.54 1.73
CA ASN A 56 -8.19 -1.53 2.60
C ASN A 56 -7.08 -0.58 3.07
N MET A 57 -7.24 0.70 2.78
CA MET A 57 -6.36 1.74 3.32
C MET A 57 -6.69 1.95 4.81
N GLY A 58 -5.64 2.12 5.61
CA GLY A 58 -5.74 2.38 7.04
C GLY A 58 -4.57 3.23 7.52
N ILE A 59 -4.58 3.56 8.80
CA ILE A 59 -3.48 4.25 9.46
C ILE A 59 -2.55 3.26 10.16
N VAL A 60 -1.25 3.57 10.17
CA VAL A 60 -0.27 2.85 10.98
C VAL A 60 0.13 3.75 12.13
N VAL A 61 0.09 3.21 13.34
CA VAL A 61 0.46 3.93 14.56
C VAL A 61 1.35 3.04 15.44
N PRO A 62 2.22 3.62 16.28
CA PRO A 62 2.99 2.85 17.27
C PRO A 62 2.08 2.07 18.23
N THR A 63 2.57 0.96 18.78
CA THR A 63 1.79 0.05 19.65
C THR A 63 1.23 0.73 20.92
N GLY A 64 1.81 1.84 21.38
CA GLY A 64 1.32 2.63 22.52
C GLY A 64 0.43 3.82 22.17
N HIS A 65 0.12 4.04 20.89
CA HIS A 65 -0.67 5.19 20.46
C HIS A 65 -2.13 5.07 20.94
N PRO A 66 -2.81 6.17 21.36
CA PRO A 66 -4.20 6.11 21.82
C PRO A 66 -5.19 5.50 20.81
N LEU A 67 -4.87 5.57 19.52
CA LEU A 67 -5.68 4.96 18.45
C LEU A 67 -5.42 3.45 18.28
N ALA A 68 -4.31 2.91 18.79
CA ALA A 68 -3.92 1.51 18.60
C ALA A 68 -4.86 0.52 19.31
N SER A 69 -5.56 0.95 20.37
CA SER A 69 -6.52 0.13 21.10
C SER A 69 -7.92 0.11 20.48
N ARG A 70 -8.16 0.88 19.41
CA ARG A 70 -9.46 1.01 18.78
C ARG A 70 -9.62 -0.01 17.65
N SER A 71 -10.80 -0.64 17.58
CA SER A 71 -11.13 -1.58 16.50
C SER A 71 -11.39 -0.89 15.15
N ALA A 72 -11.73 0.41 15.18
CA ALA A 72 -11.91 1.26 14.01
C ALA A 72 -11.71 2.73 14.41
N VAL A 73 -11.25 3.55 13.48
CA VAL A 73 -11.04 4.99 13.66
C VAL A 73 -11.62 5.74 12.47
N ARG A 74 -12.29 6.87 12.74
CA ARG A 74 -12.67 7.81 11.68
C ARG A 74 -11.47 8.68 11.35
N PHE A 75 -11.31 9.04 10.07
CA PHE A 75 -10.19 9.88 9.63
C PHE A 75 -10.11 11.20 10.43
N SER A 76 -11.25 11.82 10.74
CA SER A 76 -11.30 13.04 11.56
C SER A 76 -10.69 12.89 12.96
N GLN A 77 -10.76 11.70 13.57
CA GLN A 77 -10.14 11.44 14.87
C GLN A 77 -8.62 11.30 14.78
N CYS A 78 -8.10 11.05 13.57
CA CYS A 78 -6.67 10.96 13.33
C CYS A 78 -6.05 12.36 13.26
N LEU A 79 -6.81 13.37 12.82
CA LEU A 79 -6.36 14.75 12.61
C LEU A 79 -5.89 15.47 13.89
N ASP A 80 -6.25 14.93 15.06
CA ASP A 80 -5.73 15.42 16.33
C ASP A 80 -4.21 15.21 16.48
N TYR A 81 -3.64 14.27 15.71
CA TYR A 81 -2.24 13.81 15.79
C TYR A 81 -1.41 14.24 14.56
N PRO A 82 -0.07 14.30 14.69
CA PRO A 82 0.81 14.58 13.55
C PRO A 82 0.86 13.44 12.53
N PHE A 83 1.01 13.77 11.25
CA PHE A 83 1.06 12.82 10.13
C PHE A 83 2.40 12.81 9.41
N ILE A 84 2.82 11.59 9.04
CA ILE A 84 3.75 11.37 7.92
C ILE A 84 2.89 11.01 6.71
N LEU A 85 2.87 11.87 5.70
CA LEU A 85 2.03 11.67 4.51
C LEU A 85 2.80 10.94 3.40
N PRO A 86 2.16 10.03 2.64
CA PRO A 86 2.77 9.46 1.45
C PRO A 86 2.91 10.52 0.35
N SER A 87 4.01 10.49 -0.37
CA SER A 87 4.25 11.34 -1.54
C SER A 87 4.52 10.53 -2.80
N ALA A 88 4.40 11.20 -3.96
CA ALA A 88 4.70 10.60 -5.24
C ALA A 88 6.12 9.99 -5.27
N PRO A 89 6.33 8.83 -5.92
CA PRO A 89 5.40 8.15 -6.84
C PRO A 89 4.53 7.07 -6.16
N LEU A 90 4.33 7.09 -4.85
CA LEU A 90 3.47 6.12 -4.18
C LEU A 90 2.02 6.31 -4.65
N MET A 91 1.41 5.29 -5.26
CA MET A 91 0.02 5.38 -5.75
C MET A 91 -1.01 5.68 -4.66
N ILE A 92 -0.66 5.48 -3.38
CA ILE A 92 -1.52 5.85 -2.25
C ILE A 92 -1.53 7.36 -1.96
N SER A 93 -0.63 8.16 -2.54
CA SER A 93 -0.56 9.60 -2.28
C SER A 93 -1.80 10.32 -2.79
N GLU A 94 -2.29 10.01 -4.00
CA GLU A 94 -3.48 10.66 -4.56
C GLU A 94 -4.77 10.38 -3.76
N PRO A 95 -5.09 9.12 -3.38
CA PRO A 95 -6.25 8.88 -2.50
C PRO A 95 -6.12 9.54 -1.13
N VAL A 96 -4.92 9.60 -0.55
CA VAL A 96 -4.71 10.27 0.75
C VAL A 96 -4.92 11.77 0.60
N GLU A 97 -4.36 12.40 -0.42
CA GLU A 97 -4.58 13.83 -0.71
C GLU A 97 -6.07 14.15 -0.89
N ALA A 98 -6.80 13.31 -1.63
CA ALA A 98 -8.24 13.44 -1.77
C ALA A 98 -8.98 13.34 -0.42
N LEU A 99 -8.61 12.39 0.45
CA LEU A 99 -9.19 12.25 1.79
C LEU A 99 -8.92 13.49 2.67
N VAL A 100 -7.71 14.05 2.59
CA VAL A 100 -7.33 15.28 3.29
C VAL A 100 -8.19 16.44 2.83
N ASN A 101 -8.28 16.65 1.51
CA ASN A 101 -9.04 17.75 0.91
C ASN A 101 -10.54 17.68 1.23
N ILE A 102 -11.13 16.49 1.27
CA ILE A 102 -12.56 16.30 1.57
C ILE A 102 -12.86 16.47 3.07
N SER A 103 -11.89 16.25 3.95
CA SER A 103 -12.10 16.31 5.41
C SER A 103 -12.43 17.71 5.94
N GLY A 104 -12.12 18.77 5.17
CA GLY A 104 -12.35 20.17 5.53
C GLY A 104 -11.53 20.67 6.73
N ASN A 105 -10.64 19.84 7.27
CA ASN A 105 -9.83 20.10 8.46
C ASN A 105 -8.34 20.12 8.08
N GLU A 106 -7.56 20.92 8.81
CA GLU A 106 -6.12 21.01 8.60
C GLU A 106 -5.40 19.77 9.14
N VAL A 107 -4.56 19.15 8.30
CA VAL A 107 -3.69 18.04 8.72
C VAL A 107 -2.41 18.60 9.30
N LYS A 108 -2.02 18.11 10.48
CA LYS A 108 -0.73 18.43 11.11
C LYS A 108 0.39 17.61 10.45
N GLU A 109 0.78 17.96 9.24
CA GLU A 109 1.89 17.30 8.56
C GLU A 109 3.22 17.58 9.29
N VAL A 110 3.99 16.53 9.56
CA VAL A 110 5.35 16.64 10.12
C VAL A 110 6.42 16.08 9.18
N ALA A 111 6.04 15.24 8.21
CA ALA A 111 6.92 14.77 7.15
C ALA A 111 6.13 14.20 5.95
N VAL A 112 6.82 14.05 4.82
CA VAL A 112 6.35 13.30 3.65
C VAL A 112 7.33 12.17 3.31
N SER A 113 6.83 11.05 2.81
CA SER A 113 7.67 9.91 2.39
C SER A 113 7.18 9.31 1.09
N ASN A 114 8.10 9.09 0.15
CA ASN A 114 7.85 8.35 -1.09
C ASN A 114 8.31 6.89 -1.00
N ASN A 115 8.63 6.41 0.21
CA ASN A 115 9.05 5.05 0.48
C ASN A 115 8.17 4.44 1.57
N ILE A 116 7.46 3.36 1.21
CA ILE A 116 6.59 2.64 2.13
C ILE A 116 7.36 1.87 3.21
N SER A 117 8.65 1.63 3.00
CA SER A 117 9.53 0.93 3.95
C SER A 117 10.01 1.83 5.09
N HIS A 118 9.73 3.13 5.03
CA HIS A 118 10.20 4.07 6.04
C HIS A 118 9.34 3.98 7.31
N ASP A 119 9.73 3.04 8.17
CA ASP A 119 9.40 3.02 9.60
C ASP A 119 10.29 4.09 10.29
N PRO A 120 9.75 5.08 11.03
CA PRO A 120 10.53 6.16 11.64
C PRO A 120 11.45 5.71 12.81
N HIS A 121 11.73 4.42 12.98
CA HIS A 121 12.61 3.94 14.04
C HIS A 121 14.08 3.88 13.57
N PRO A 122 15.03 4.58 14.22
CA PRO A 122 16.42 4.68 13.79
C PRO A 122 17.27 3.42 14.05
N ASP A 123 16.66 2.31 14.47
CA ASP A 123 17.40 1.09 14.77
C ASP A 123 16.47 -0.13 14.69
N GLN A 124 16.97 -1.19 14.03
CA GLN A 124 16.45 -2.57 13.96
C GLN A 124 15.70 -3.01 12.69
N ARG A 125 16.50 -3.65 11.82
CA ARG A 125 16.27 -4.94 11.13
C ARG A 125 14.88 -5.58 11.25
N ALA A 126 14.30 -5.83 10.08
CA ALA A 126 13.35 -6.89 9.74
C ALA A 126 12.94 -7.82 10.89
N ASP A 127 11.74 -7.59 11.44
CA ASP A 127 10.76 -8.64 11.76
C ASP A 127 9.46 -8.02 12.28
N GLY A 128 8.33 -8.42 11.70
CA GLY A 128 6.99 -8.18 12.28
C GLY A 128 6.06 -7.27 11.49
N TYR A 129 5.65 -7.68 10.28
CA TYR A 129 4.50 -7.10 9.59
C TYR A 129 3.24 -7.24 10.48
N ARG A 130 2.61 -6.12 10.88
CA ARG A 130 1.30 -6.11 11.56
C ARG A 130 0.21 -5.59 10.62
N HIS A 131 -0.96 -6.20 10.73
CA HIS A 131 -2.10 -5.99 9.85
C HIS A 131 -2.66 -4.55 9.92
N PRO A 132 -3.07 -3.95 8.79
CA PRO A 132 -3.80 -2.70 8.77
C PRO A 132 -5.19 -2.87 9.41
N VAL A 133 -5.61 -1.89 10.22
CA VAL A 133 -6.97 -1.79 10.75
C VAL A 133 -7.88 -1.23 9.65
N PRO A 134 -8.96 -1.93 9.21
CA PRO A 134 -9.84 -1.43 8.16
C PRO A 134 -10.65 -0.23 8.65
N ALA A 135 -10.65 0.86 7.87
CA ALA A 135 -11.55 1.99 8.08
C ALA A 135 -12.96 1.62 7.60
N GLY A 136 -13.89 1.41 8.55
CA GLY A 136 -15.28 1.10 8.24
C GLY A 136 -16.08 2.33 7.77
N TYR A 137 -16.79 2.21 6.64
CA TYR A 137 -17.82 3.15 6.22
C TYR A 137 -19.15 2.78 6.89
N SER A 138 -19.69 3.65 7.74
CA SER A 138 -21.08 3.54 8.19
C SER A 138 -21.99 4.10 7.10
N ARG A 139 -22.99 3.30 6.70
CA ARG A 139 -24.12 3.77 5.87
C ARG A 139 -24.92 4.86 6.56
#